data_AF-X1PPG6-F1
#
_entry.id   AF-X1PPG6-F1
#
_cell.length_a   1.000
_cell.length_b   1.000
_cell.length_c   1.000
_cell.angle_alpha   90.00
_cell.angle_beta   90.00
_cell.angle_gamma   90.00
#
_symmetry.space_group_name_H-M   'P 1'
#
loop_
_entity.id
_entity.type
_entity.pdbx_description
1 polymer ?
#
loop_
_entity_poly.entity_id
_entity_poly.type
_entity_poly.pdbx_seq_one_letter_code
_entity_poly.pdbx_strand_id
1 'polypeptide(L)'
;ELAGHQMVGFRSTATGTILPLEFLVEGTVRTITLPAPVWVNAAESYVTTARLGLGLIQIPRYHAGADLAAGTLVHVLPDFPLSPTPVSLLYPRNRQLSPRVRVFIDWISQRFTRLP
;
A
#
# COMPACT_ATOMS: atom_id res chain seq x y z
N GLU A 1 16.78 13.25 2.71
CA GLU A 1 17.74 12.75 1.70
C GLU A 1 17.59 11.24 1.59
N LEU A 2 17.41 10.67 0.39
CA LEU A 2 17.25 9.21 0.16
C LEU A 2 18.50 8.56 -0.47
N ALA A 3 19.55 9.33 -0.71
CA ALA A 3 20.81 8.81 -1.23
C ALA A 3 21.37 7.74 -0.28
N GLY A 4 21.94 6.67 -0.84
CA GLY A 4 22.47 5.54 -0.07
C GLY A 4 21.43 4.59 0.55
N HIS A 5 20.13 4.89 0.43
CA HIS A 5 19.07 4.00 0.90
C HIS A 5 18.67 2.99 -0.18
N GLN A 6 18.06 1.89 0.26
CA GLN A 6 17.52 0.85 -0.59
C GLN A 6 16.03 0.66 -0.30
N MET A 7 15.31 0.14 -1.28
CA MET A 7 13.91 -0.25 -1.13
C MET A 7 13.75 -1.76 -1.29
N VAL A 8 12.67 -2.29 -0.77
CA VAL A 8 12.18 -3.60 -1.24
C VAL A 8 11.43 -3.35 -2.55
N GLY A 9 11.74 -4.11 -3.60
CA GLY A 9 11.04 -3.99 -4.87
C GLY A 9 9.70 -4.72 -4.83
N PHE A 10 8.59 -4.01 -5.01
CA PHE A 10 7.29 -4.67 -5.21
C PHE A 10 7.03 -4.83 -6.71
N ARG A 11 7.04 -6.07 -7.20
CA ARG A 11 6.78 -6.39 -8.59
C ARG A 11 5.27 -6.43 -8.85
N SER A 12 4.79 -5.48 -9.64
CA SER A 12 3.40 -5.43 -10.09
C SER A 12 3.08 -6.68 -10.92
N THR A 13 1.98 -7.36 -10.57
CA THR A 13 1.45 -8.47 -11.36
C THR A 13 0.81 -8.00 -12.67
N ALA A 14 0.38 -6.74 -12.74
CA ALA A 14 -0.26 -6.17 -13.92
C ALA A 14 0.77 -5.76 -15.00
N THR A 15 1.90 -5.18 -14.58
CA THR A 15 2.90 -4.62 -15.52
C THR A 15 4.19 -5.44 -15.56
N GLY A 16 4.42 -6.32 -14.58
CA GLY A 16 5.67 -7.09 -14.44
C GLY A 16 6.87 -6.27 -13.96
N THR A 17 6.70 -4.96 -13.77
CA THR A 17 7.75 -4.01 -13.36
C THR A 17 7.75 -3.80 -11.85
N ILE A 18 8.87 -3.31 -11.32
CA ILE A 18 8.93 -2.82 -9.94
C ILE A 18 8.17 -1.51 -9.83
N LEU A 19 7.28 -1.42 -8.85
CA LEU A 19 6.59 -0.18 -8.52
C LEU A 19 7.59 0.78 -7.87
N PRO A 20 7.72 2.02 -8.35
CA PRO A 20 8.53 3.03 -7.68
C PRO A 20 7.90 3.42 -6.34
N LEU A 21 8.70 4.04 -5.47
CA LEU A 21 8.16 4.74 -4.31
C LEU A 21 7.47 6.02 -4.78
N GLU A 22 6.29 6.33 -4.25
CA GLU A 22 5.51 7.53 -4.58
C GLU A 22 5.45 8.51 -3.41
N PHE A 23 5.65 9.79 -3.69
CA PHE A 23 5.63 10.86 -2.69
C PHE A 23 4.80 12.03 -3.20
N LEU A 24 3.91 12.57 -2.37
CA LEU A 24 3.25 13.83 -2.65
C LEU A 24 4.18 14.98 -2.20
N VAL A 25 4.68 15.75 -3.17
CA VAL A 25 5.56 16.91 -2.95
C VAL A 25 4.91 18.13 -3.57
N GLU A 26 4.55 19.12 -2.75
CA GLU A 26 3.90 20.36 -3.21
C GLU A 26 2.64 20.10 -4.06
N GLY A 27 1.84 19.10 -3.66
CA GLY A 27 0.63 18.70 -4.38
C GLY A 27 0.86 17.90 -5.67
N THR A 28 2.12 17.62 -6.02
CA THR A 28 2.48 16.82 -7.20
C THR A 28 3.03 15.47 -6.79
N VAL A 29 2.54 14.41 -7.42
CA VAL A 29 3.08 13.06 -7.21
C VAL A 29 4.46 12.96 -7.87
N ARG A 30 5.47 12.61 -7.07
CA ARG A 30 6.81 12.32 -7.53
C ARG A 30 7.15 10.87 -7.23
N THR A 31 7.72 10.20 -8.23
CA THR A 31 8.13 8.80 -8.11
C THR A 31 9.65 8.70 -8.04
N ILE A 32 10.17 7.80 -7.21
CA ILE A 32 11.60 7.49 -7.13
C ILE A 32 11.80 5.98 -7.03
N THR A 33 12.72 5.46 -7.81
CA THR A 33 13.18 4.07 -7.71
C THR A 33 14.53 4.07 -7.05
N LEU A 34 14.64 3.38 -5.92
CA LEU A 34 15.91 3.16 -5.21
C LEU A 34 16.50 1.80 -5.62
N PRO A 35 17.79 1.55 -5.36
CA PRO A 35 18.34 0.20 -5.44
C PRO A 35 17.47 -0.78 -4.65
N ALA A 36 17.14 -1.90 -5.28
CA ALA A 36 16.25 -2.91 -4.70
C ALA A 36 16.90 -4.29 -4.84
N PRO A 37 17.68 -4.75 -3.84
CA PRO A 37 18.38 -6.04 -3.92
C PRO A 37 17.44 -7.24 -3.74
N VAL A 38 16.25 -7.02 -3.17
CA VAL A 38 15.22 -8.05 -2.99
C VAL A 38 13.91 -7.57 -3.58
N TRP A 39 13.30 -8.41 -4.41
CA TRP A 39 11.99 -8.17 -5.02
C TRP A 39 10.97 -9.21 -4.57
N VAL A 40 9.74 -8.76 -4.36
CA VAL A 40 8.60 -9.58 -3.95
C VAL A 40 7.37 -9.19 -4.76
N ASN A 41 6.35 -10.05 -4.79
CA ASN A 41 5.08 -9.77 -5.47
C ASN A 41 3.85 -10.02 -4.57
N ALA A 42 4.06 -10.19 -3.27
CA ALA A 42 3.03 -10.44 -2.28
C ALA A 42 3.17 -9.47 -1.09
N ALA A 43 2.04 -8.98 -0.59
CA ALA A 43 2.01 -7.97 0.47
C ALA A 43 2.69 -8.45 1.77
N GLU A 44 2.48 -9.71 2.16
CA GLU A 44 3.07 -10.28 3.37
C GLU A 44 4.60 -10.37 3.28
N SER A 45 5.11 -10.82 2.13
CA SER A 45 6.56 -10.84 1.86
C SER A 45 7.14 -9.43 1.90
N TYR A 46 6.41 -8.44 1.37
CA TYR A 46 6.85 -7.04 1.35
C TYR A 46 7.08 -6.48 2.76
N VAL A 47 6.12 -6.70 3.66
CA VAL A 47 6.24 -6.31 5.07
C VAL A 47 7.33 -7.10 5.80
N THR A 48 7.38 -8.42 5.57
CA THR A 48 8.35 -9.29 6.24
C THR A 48 9.79 -8.92 5.87
N THR A 49 10.05 -8.64 4.59
CA THR A 49 11.37 -8.19 4.11
C THR A 49 11.76 -6.84 4.72
N ALA A 50 10.82 -5.92 4.91
CA ALA A 50 11.08 -4.66 5.61
C ALA A 50 11.41 -4.86 7.10
N ARG A 51 10.69 -5.75 7.79
CA ARG A 51 10.97 -6.12 9.20
C ARG A 51 12.36 -6.73 9.38
N LEU A 52 12.89 -7.38 8.34
CA LEU A 52 14.26 -7.91 8.32
C LEU A 52 15.32 -6.84 8.00
N GLY A 53 14.92 -5.57 7.84
CA GLY A 53 15.84 -4.45 7.57
C GLY A 53 16.34 -4.37 6.12
N LEU A 54 15.67 -5.05 5.18
CA LEU A 54 16.15 -5.18 3.79
C LEU A 54 15.72 -4.01 2.88
N GLY A 55 15.09 -2.96 3.44
CA GLY A 55 14.84 -1.72 2.72
C GLY A 55 13.52 -1.04 3.08
N LEU A 56 13.33 0.14 2.49
CA LEU A 56 12.11 0.94 2.60
C LEU A 56 10.94 0.27 1.86
N ILE A 57 9.74 0.43 2.41
CA ILE A 57 8.48 -0.03 1.81
C ILE A 57 7.39 1.02 1.93
N GLN A 58 6.39 0.94 1.07
CA GLN A 58 5.17 1.73 1.15
C GLN A 58 3.95 0.83 1.20
N ILE A 59 3.26 0.83 2.35
CA ILE A 59 2.08 0.01 2.61
C ILE A 59 0.94 0.87 3.13
N PRO A 60 -0.32 0.45 2.91
CA PRO A 60 -1.44 1.09 3.56
C PRO A 60 -1.30 1.08 5.09
N ARG A 61 -1.66 2.19 5.74
CA ARG A 61 -1.45 2.40 7.18
C ARG A 61 -2.04 1.30 8.05
N TYR A 62 -3.18 0.73 7.65
CA TYR A 62 -3.84 -0.35 8.38
C TYR A 62 -3.01 -1.65 8.46
N HIS A 63 -2.02 -1.85 7.58
CA HIS A 63 -1.08 -2.95 7.67
C HIS A 63 0.11 -2.68 8.62
N ALA A 64 0.41 -1.41 8.90
CA ALA A 64 1.60 -1.02 9.67
C ALA A 64 1.34 -0.85 11.17
N GLY A 65 0.07 -0.77 11.60
CA GLY A 65 -0.28 -0.33 12.96
C GLY A 65 0.39 -1.11 14.08
N ALA A 66 0.40 -2.45 13.99
CA ALA A 66 1.06 -3.30 15.00
C ALA A 66 2.58 -3.13 15.00
N ASP A 67 3.20 -3.01 13.83
CA ASP A 67 4.65 -2.87 13.72
C ASP A 67 5.14 -1.50 14.21
N LEU A 68 4.39 -0.45 13.89
CA LEU A 68 4.69 0.91 14.36
C LEU A 68 4.56 1.00 15.88
N ALA A 69 3.55 0.34 16.46
CA ALA A 69 3.38 0.28 17.91
C ALA A 69 4.49 -0.54 18.60
N ALA A 70 4.95 -1.61 17.97
CA ALA A 70 6.02 -2.46 18.48
C ALA A 70 7.44 -1.90 18.20
N GLY A 71 7.57 -0.90 17.34
CA GLY A 71 8.86 -0.37 16.89
C GLY A 71 9.63 -1.31 15.93
N THR A 72 8.99 -2.37 15.43
CA THR A 72 9.57 -3.29 14.44
C THR A 72 9.62 -2.67 13.04
N LEU A 73 8.76 -1.68 12.78
CA LEU A 73 8.88 -0.75 11.67
C LEU A 73 8.84 0.68 12.18
N VAL A 74 9.50 1.59 11.46
CA VAL A 74 9.54 3.01 11.79
C VAL A 74 8.98 3.79 10.61
N HIS A 75 8.08 4.74 10.91
CA HIS A 75 7.59 5.67 9.89
C HIS A 75 8.66 6.70 9.57
N VAL A 76 9.03 6.78 8.30
CA VAL A 76 10.02 7.73 7.78
C VAL A 76 9.36 8.67 6.78
N LEU A 77 9.94 9.86 6.61
CA LEU A 77 9.45 10.87 5.67
C LEU A 77 7.97 11.26 5.87
N PRO A 78 7.52 11.57 7.11
CA PRO A 78 6.11 11.82 7.40
C PRO A 78 5.51 13.02 6.63
N ASP A 79 6.35 13.95 6.18
CA ASP A 79 5.94 15.14 5.43
C ASP A 79 5.64 14.86 3.95
N PHE A 80 5.90 13.64 3.49
CA PHE A 80 5.73 13.23 2.09
C PHE A 80 4.79 12.03 1.99
N PRO A 81 3.47 12.21 2.22
CA PRO A 81 2.52 11.11 2.22
C PRO A 81 2.35 10.51 0.82
N LEU A 82 1.84 9.27 0.78
CA LEU A 82 1.39 8.64 -0.45
C LEU A 82 0.09 9.26 -0.96
N SER A 83 -0.14 9.12 -2.26
CA SER A 83 -1.44 9.40 -2.88
C SER A 83 -2.52 8.48 -2.30
N PRO A 84 -3.71 8.99 -1.93
CA PRO A 84 -4.82 8.16 -1.49
C PRO A 84 -5.21 7.16 -2.59
N THR A 85 -5.21 5.86 -2.25
CA THR A 85 -5.63 4.81 -3.18
C THR A 85 -7.08 4.44 -2.89
N PRO A 86 -8.02 4.62 -3.85
CA PRO A 86 -9.42 4.30 -3.62
C PRO A 86 -9.62 2.78 -3.52
N VAL A 87 -10.42 2.35 -2.54
CA VAL A 87 -10.89 0.96 -2.44
C VAL A 87 -12.23 0.86 -3.17
N SER A 88 -12.31 -0.06 -4.14
CA SER A 88 -13.50 -0.25 -4.98
C SER A 88 -14.11 -1.63 -4.76
N LEU A 89 -15.45 -1.73 -4.77
CA LEU A 89 -16.18 -3.00 -4.82
C LEU A 89 -16.55 -3.32 -6.27
N LEU A 90 -15.98 -4.40 -6.83
CA LEU A 90 -16.30 -4.87 -8.17
C LEU A 90 -17.34 -6.00 -8.11
N TYR A 91 -18.40 -5.86 -8.91
CA TYR A 91 -19.42 -6.89 -9.08
C TYR A 91 -19.94 -6.88 -10.53
N PRO A 92 -20.43 -8.03 -11.06
CA PRO A 92 -20.97 -8.09 -12.41
C PRO A 92 -22.16 -7.14 -12.58
N ARG A 93 -22.20 -6.45 -13.71
CA ARG A 93 -23.30 -5.54 -14.06
C ARG A 93 -24.52 -6.35 -14.52
N ASN A 94 -25.21 -7.02 -13.60
CA ASN A 94 -26.49 -7.67 -13.87
C ASN A 94 -27.65 -6.67 -13.70
N ARG A 95 -28.72 -6.81 -14.51
CA ARG A 95 -29.92 -5.95 -14.43
C ARG A 95 -30.56 -5.93 -13.03
N GLN A 96 -30.37 -6.98 -12.22
CA GLN A 96 -30.78 -7.02 -10.82
C GLN A 96 -29.67 -7.63 -9.95
N LEU A 97 -29.09 -6.80 -9.08
CA LEU A 97 -28.23 -7.26 -7.99
C LEU A 97 -29.03 -8.13 -7.02
N SER A 98 -28.49 -9.30 -6.67
CA SER A 98 -29.08 -10.16 -5.64
C SER A 98 -29.22 -9.39 -4.32
N PRO A 99 -30.33 -9.56 -3.57
CA PRO A 99 -30.50 -8.96 -2.25
C PRO A 99 -29.33 -9.24 -1.29
N ARG A 100 -28.72 -10.44 -1.36
CA ARG A 100 -27.57 -10.80 -0.53
C ARG A 100 -26.34 -9.93 -0.84
N VAL A 101 -26.08 -9.66 -2.12
CA VAL A 101 -24.97 -8.80 -2.55
C VAL A 101 -25.23 -7.36 -2.12
N ARG A 102 -26.47 -6.88 -2.23
CA ARG A 102 -26.84 -5.53 -1.77
C ARG A 102 -26.60 -5.36 -0.26
N VAL A 103 -27.11 -6.28 0.55
CA VAL A 103 -26.90 -6.25 2.01
C VAL A 103 -25.41 -6.29 2.37
N PHE A 104 -24.61 -7.10 1.65
CA PHE A 104 -23.16 -7.12 1.84
C PHE A 104 -22.49 -5.79 1.47
N ILE A 105 -22.85 -5.20 0.32
CA ILE A 105 -22.33 -3.89 -0.13
C ILE A 105 -22.68 -2.80 0.90
N ASP A 106 -23.93 -2.76 1.37
CA ASP A 106 -24.39 -1.78 2.35
C ASP A 106 -23.62 -1.94 3.67
N TRP A 107 -23.44 -3.18 4.13
CA TRP A 107 -22.68 -3.48 5.34
C TRP A 107 -21.20 -3.14 5.23
N ILE A 108 -20.51 -3.55 4.16
CA ILE A 108 -19.07 -3.36 4.00
C ILE A 108 -18.74 -1.88 3.76
N SER A 109 -19.59 -1.15 3.03
CA SER A 109 -19.39 0.29 2.78
C SER A 109 -19.35 1.06 4.11
N GLN A 110 -20.26 0.76 5.04
CA GLN A 110 -20.27 1.38 6.37
C GLN A 110 -19.02 1.09 7.22
N ARG A 111 -18.30 0.00 6.93
CA ARG A 111 -17.04 -0.35 7.61
C ARG A 111 -15.84 0.36 7.00
N PHE A 112 -15.80 0.50 5.68
CA PHE A 112 -14.70 1.19 4.99
C PHE A 112 -14.74 2.71 5.14
N THR A 113 -15.90 3.34 5.35
CA THR A 113 -15.98 4.79 5.68
C THR A 113 -15.32 5.14 7.02
N ARG A 114 -15.01 4.14 7.86
CA ARG A 114 -14.47 4.33 9.22
C ARG A 114 -12.97 4.05 9.35
N LEU A 115 -12.29 3.70 8.26
CA LEU A 115 -10.84 3.50 8.27
C LEU A 115 -10.17 4.87 7.99
N PRO A 116 -9.43 5.44 8.94
CA PRO A 116 -8.63 6.64 8.71
C PRO A 116 -7.46 6.39 7.76
#